data_AF-Q9CTS2-F1
#
_entry.id   AF-Q9CTS2-F1
#
_cell.length_a   1.000
_cell.length_b   1.000
_cell.length_c   1.000
_cell.angle_alpha   90.00
_cell.angle_beta   90.00
_cell.angle_gamma   90.00
#
_symmetry.space_group_name_H-M   'P 1'
#
loop_
_entity.id
_entity.type
_entity.pdbx_description
1 polymer ?
#
loop_
_entity_poly.entity_id
_entity_poly.type
_entity_poly.pdbx_seq_one_letter_code
_entity_poly.pdbx_strand_id
1 'polypeptide(L)'
;IGAEEIFSSSGTSDRFSRVLKHILTQRSYYPLYPPHEDMAIDYENFYTYAQLPVTPDVFIVPSELRYFVKDIFGCVCVNPGRLTKGQVGGTFGRLYLRRQPKAMDGGGRQGLSVAAQVVRI
;
A
#
# COMPACT_ATOMS: atom_id res chain seq x y z
N ILE A 1 -2.30 1.53 -12.18
CA ILE A 1 -2.84 2.74 -11.51
C ILE A 1 -1.94 3.95 -11.73
N GLY A 2 -0.73 4.01 -11.16
CA GLY A 2 0.08 5.23 -11.21
C GLY A 2 0.32 5.76 -12.63
N ALA A 3 0.58 4.89 -13.60
CA ALA A 3 0.81 5.24 -15.00
C ALA A 3 -0.40 5.87 -15.71
N GLU A 4 -1.62 5.58 -15.24
CA GLU A 4 -2.89 5.97 -15.86
C GLU A 4 -3.67 6.98 -14.99
N GLU A 5 -3.07 7.43 -13.88
CA GLU A 5 -3.68 8.44 -13.00
C GLU A 5 -3.50 9.84 -13.61
N ILE A 6 -4.58 10.62 -13.59
CA ILE A 6 -4.60 12.04 -13.98
C ILE A 6 -4.90 12.88 -12.74
N PHE A 7 -4.17 13.98 -12.56
CA PHE A 7 -4.33 14.89 -11.42
C PHE A 7 -4.38 16.35 -11.89
N SER A 8 -5.31 17.13 -11.33
CA SER A 8 -5.62 18.48 -11.81
C SER A 8 -4.73 19.60 -11.26
N SER A 9 -4.00 19.38 -10.16
CA SER A 9 -3.18 20.43 -9.53
C SER A 9 -1.71 20.35 -9.97
N SER A 10 -1.15 21.52 -10.28
CA SER A 10 0.26 21.73 -10.67
C SER A 10 1.22 21.86 -9.48
N GLY A 11 0.72 21.79 -8.24
CA GLY A 11 1.53 21.89 -7.03
C GLY A 11 2.31 20.62 -6.69
N THR A 12 3.20 20.70 -5.70
CA THR A 12 3.89 19.54 -5.14
C THR A 12 2.88 18.58 -4.50
N SER A 13 2.56 17.51 -5.20
CA SER A 13 1.58 16.51 -4.75
C SER A 13 2.18 15.13 -4.72
N ASP A 14 2.04 14.44 -3.59
CA ASP A 14 2.58 13.10 -3.36
C ASP A 14 1.79 12.05 -4.15
N ARG A 15 2.28 11.74 -5.35
CA ARG A 15 1.68 10.78 -6.28
C ARG A 15 1.46 9.41 -5.63
N PHE A 16 2.40 8.92 -4.84
CA PHE A 16 2.26 7.59 -4.21
C PHE A 16 1.16 7.61 -3.15
N SER A 17 1.06 8.68 -2.36
CA SER A 17 -0.07 8.86 -1.43
C SER A 17 -1.42 8.87 -2.17
N ARG A 18 -1.53 9.53 -3.34
CA ARG A 18 -2.79 9.55 -4.11
C ARG A 18 -3.15 8.15 -4.63
N VAL A 19 -2.20 7.43 -5.23
CA VAL A 19 -2.41 6.05 -5.70
C VAL A 19 -2.84 5.13 -4.56
N LEU A 20 -2.17 5.21 -3.39
CA LEU A 20 -2.55 4.42 -2.21
C LEU A 20 -3.95 4.76 -1.71
N LYS A 21 -4.33 6.04 -1.71
CA LYS A 21 -5.69 6.47 -1.37
C LYS A 21 -6.72 5.80 -2.27
N HIS A 22 -6.49 5.75 -3.59
CA HIS A 22 -7.40 5.05 -4.52
C HIS A 22 -7.56 3.58 -4.16
N ILE A 23 -6.47 2.86 -3.90
CA ILE A 23 -6.52 1.43 -3.53
C ILE A 23 -7.36 1.23 -2.25
N LEU A 24 -7.09 2.02 -1.21
CA LEU A 24 -7.77 1.89 0.08
C LEU A 24 -9.25 2.27 0.03
N THR A 25 -9.63 3.23 -0.82
CA THR A 25 -11.04 3.67 -0.96
C THR A 25 -11.85 2.79 -1.89
N GLN A 26 -11.23 2.25 -2.95
CA GLN A 26 -11.91 1.36 -3.90
C GLN A 26 -12.09 -0.07 -3.37
N ARG A 27 -11.52 -0.39 -2.21
CA ARG A 27 -11.70 -1.68 -1.50
C ARG A 27 -11.39 -2.91 -2.35
N SER A 28 -10.44 -2.79 -3.26
CA SER A 28 -9.91 -3.90 -4.06
C SER A 28 -8.39 -3.86 -4.09
N TYR A 29 -7.76 -5.03 -4.13
CA TYR A 29 -6.31 -5.15 -4.28
C TYR A 29 -5.83 -4.69 -5.67
N TYR A 30 -6.70 -4.65 -6.69
CA TYR A 30 -6.36 -4.15 -8.03
C TYR A 30 -7.55 -3.44 -8.69
N PRO A 31 -7.84 -2.17 -8.33
CA PRO A 31 -9.03 -1.48 -8.82
C PRO A 31 -8.93 -0.89 -10.23
N LEU A 32 -7.78 -1.03 -10.91
CA LEU A 32 -7.60 -0.52 -12.27
C LEU A 32 -8.30 -1.44 -13.27
N TYR A 33 -9.17 -0.87 -14.10
CA TYR A 33 -9.87 -1.59 -15.16
C TYR A 33 -9.95 -0.72 -16.43
N PRO A 34 -9.63 -1.25 -17.62
CA PRO A 34 -9.04 -2.57 -17.87
C PRO A 34 -7.68 -2.76 -17.18
N PRO A 35 -7.25 -4.01 -16.89
CA PRO A 35 -5.95 -4.26 -16.30
C PRO A 35 -4.82 -3.91 -17.28
N HIS A 36 -3.60 -3.84 -16.77
CA HIS A 36 -2.42 -3.65 -17.61
C HIS A 36 -2.35 -4.77 -18.66
N GLU A 37 -1.85 -4.49 -19.87
CA GLU A 37 -1.88 -5.42 -21.00
C GLU A 37 -1.25 -6.79 -20.67
N ASP A 38 -0.18 -6.79 -19.87
CA ASP A 38 0.51 -8.01 -19.39
C ASP A 38 -0.15 -8.70 -18.17
N MET A 39 -1.37 -8.32 -17.77
CA MET A 39 -2.06 -8.86 -16.60
C MET A 39 -3.41 -9.47 -16.99
N ALA A 40 -3.49 -10.79 -16.95
CA ALA A 40 -4.74 -11.52 -17.06
C ALA A 40 -5.47 -11.55 -15.70
N ILE A 41 -6.75 -11.17 -15.70
CA ILE A 41 -7.62 -11.24 -14.52
C ILE A 41 -8.82 -12.13 -14.84
N ASP A 42 -9.00 -13.17 -14.05
CA ASP A 42 -10.27 -13.89 -13.97
C ASP A 42 -11.21 -13.13 -13.03
N TYR A 43 -12.22 -12.47 -13.60
CA TYR A 43 -13.11 -11.58 -12.86
C TYR A 43 -14.03 -12.29 -11.87
N GLU A 44 -14.36 -13.57 -12.11
CA GLU A 44 -15.20 -14.33 -11.19
C GLU A 44 -14.45 -14.56 -9.87
N ASN A 45 -13.22 -15.07 -9.96
CA ASN A 45 -12.34 -15.25 -8.81
C ASN A 45 -11.89 -13.90 -8.20
N PHE A 46 -11.69 -12.87 -9.02
CA PHE A 46 -11.32 -11.54 -8.55
C PHE A 46 -12.40 -10.93 -7.64
N TYR A 47 -13.67 -11.10 -7.98
CA TYR A 47 -14.78 -10.60 -7.17
C TYR A 47 -14.79 -11.26 -5.78
N THR A 48 -14.48 -12.56 -5.68
CA THR A 48 -14.50 -13.29 -4.41
C THR A 48 -13.25 -13.05 -3.56
N TYR A 49 -12.07 -12.99 -4.17
CA TYR A 49 -10.80 -13.11 -3.44
C TYR A 49 -9.93 -11.85 -3.43
N ALA A 50 -10.16 -10.88 -4.34
CA ALA A 50 -9.31 -9.70 -4.48
C ALA A 50 -9.93 -8.42 -3.89
N GLN A 51 -10.90 -8.56 -2.98
CA GLN A 51 -11.51 -7.44 -2.26
C GLN A 51 -10.79 -7.18 -0.94
N LEU A 52 -10.72 -5.92 -0.53
CA LEU A 52 -10.24 -5.52 0.79
C LEU A 52 -11.43 -5.52 1.77
N PRO A 53 -11.55 -6.51 2.67
CA PRO A 53 -12.70 -6.61 3.57
C PRO A 53 -12.70 -5.48 4.61
N VAL A 54 -11.53 -4.92 4.92
CA VAL A 54 -11.32 -3.80 5.84
C VAL A 54 -10.17 -2.93 5.31
N THR A 55 -10.08 -1.69 5.78
CA THR A 55 -8.82 -0.94 5.67
C THR A 55 -7.78 -1.64 6.54
N PRO A 56 -6.67 -2.16 5.98
CA PRO A 56 -5.65 -2.85 6.77
C PRO A 56 -4.89 -1.88 7.67
N ASP A 57 -4.30 -2.38 8.77
CA ASP A 57 -3.41 -1.57 9.61
C ASP A 57 -2.02 -1.39 8.96
N VAL A 58 -1.58 -2.37 8.17
CA VAL A 58 -0.34 -2.35 7.38
C VAL A 58 -0.64 -2.86 5.98
N PHE A 59 -0.20 -2.14 4.96
CA PHE A 59 -0.39 -2.52 3.56
C PHE A 59 0.93 -2.58 2.81
N ILE A 60 1.36 -3.79 2.45
CA ILE A 60 2.63 -4.02 1.76
C ILE A 60 2.36 -4.02 0.25
N VAL A 61 2.97 -3.07 -0.47
CA VAL A 61 2.81 -2.86 -1.90
C VAL A 61 4.16 -2.87 -2.62
N PRO A 62 4.74 -4.06 -2.89
CA PRO A 62 6.00 -4.16 -3.62
C PRO A 62 5.87 -3.59 -5.03
N SER A 63 6.85 -2.82 -5.47
CA SER A 63 6.91 -2.30 -6.85
C SER A 63 8.33 -1.97 -7.29
N GLU A 64 8.51 -1.72 -8.60
CA GLU A 64 9.77 -1.21 -9.16
C GLU A 64 10.09 0.23 -8.73
N LEU A 65 9.08 0.96 -8.24
CA LEU A 65 9.19 2.33 -7.77
C LEU A 65 10.17 2.44 -6.59
N ARG A 66 10.58 3.66 -6.28
CA ARG A 66 11.40 3.93 -5.08
C ARG A 66 10.67 3.42 -3.83
N TYR A 67 11.43 2.79 -2.93
CA TYR A 67 10.90 2.34 -1.65
C TYR A 67 10.31 3.51 -0.85
N PHE A 68 9.29 3.23 -0.04
CA PHE A 68 8.66 4.23 0.82
C PHE A 68 7.93 3.58 2.00
N VAL A 69 7.69 4.40 3.03
CA VAL A 69 6.73 4.15 4.11
C VAL A 69 5.82 5.37 4.20
N LYS A 70 4.51 5.17 4.20
CA LYS A 70 3.50 6.24 4.26
C LYS A 70 2.33 5.84 5.15
N ASP A 71 1.84 6.76 5.97
CA ASP A 71 0.59 6.58 6.71
C ASP A 71 -0.56 7.20 5.90
N ILE A 72 -1.50 6.36 5.47
CA ILE A 72 -2.67 6.76 4.68
C ILE A 72 -3.92 6.21 5.38
N PHE A 73 -4.78 7.10 5.89
CA PHE A 73 -6.02 6.73 6.58
C PHE A 73 -5.81 5.76 7.77
N GLY A 74 -4.69 5.90 8.49
CA GLY A 74 -4.33 5.01 9.61
C GLY A 74 -3.80 3.64 9.16
N CYS A 75 -3.53 3.46 7.87
CA CYS A 75 -2.85 2.30 7.31
C CYS A 75 -1.39 2.65 7.00
N VAL A 76 -0.46 1.90 7.59
CA VAL A 76 0.97 2.01 7.26
C VAL A 76 1.25 1.28 5.95
N CYS A 77 1.32 2.04 4.87
CA CYS A 77 1.62 1.56 3.54
C CYS A 77 3.13 1.48 3.31
N VAL A 78 3.64 0.32 2.93
CA VAL A 78 5.08 0.05 2.76
C VAL A 78 5.35 -0.48 1.36
N ASN A 79 6.17 0.23 0.59
CA ASN A 79 6.84 -0.34 -0.56
C ASN A 79 8.28 -0.68 -0.16
N PRO A 80 8.62 -1.97 0.06
CA PRO A 80 9.99 -2.37 0.39
C PRO A 80 10.95 -2.23 -0.79
N GLY A 81 10.46 -1.99 -2.00
CA GLY A 81 11.22 -2.12 -3.23
C GLY A 81 11.46 -3.58 -3.60
N ARG A 82 12.34 -3.82 -4.57
CA ARG A 82 12.83 -5.14 -4.95
C ARG A 82 14.10 -5.47 -4.20
N LEU A 83 14.30 -6.75 -3.87
CA LEU A 83 15.52 -7.24 -3.22
C LEU A 83 16.76 -7.08 -4.12
N THR A 84 16.56 -7.09 -5.44
CA THR A 84 17.58 -6.82 -6.47
C THR A 84 17.02 -5.83 -7.49
N LYS A 85 17.88 -5.01 -8.10
CA LYS A 85 17.51 -4.10 -9.20
C LYS A 85 18.50 -4.28 -10.34
N GLY A 86 18.13 -5.04 -11.36
CA GLY A 86 19.06 -5.44 -12.42
C GLY A 86 20.22 -6.24 -11.83
N GLN A 87 21.45 -5.77 -12.04
CA GLN A 87 22.68 -6.42 -11.56
C GLN A 87 23.15 -5.93 -10.16
N VAL A 88 22.39 -5.05 -9.49
CA VAL A 88 22.76 -4.50 -8.17
C VAL A 88 21.82 -4.95 -7.05
N GLY A 89 22.34 -4.91 -5.82
CA GLY A 89 21.57 -5.11 -4.60
C GLY A 89 20.44 -4.08 -4.46
N GLY A 90 19.29 -4.55 -4.01
CA GLY A 90 18.09 -3.76 -3.80
C GLY A 90 17.84 -3.48 -2.32
N THR A 91 16.59 -3.64 -1.89
CA THR A 91 16.14 -3.33 -0.52
C THR A 91 15.13 -4.35 0.01
N PHE A 92 15.00 -4.41 1.33
CA PHE A 92 13.93 -5.12 2.03
C PHE A 92 13.33 -4.24 3.14
N GLY A 93 12.11 -4.55 3.56
CA GLY A 93 11.42 -3.87 4.66
C GLY A 93 11.41 -4.70 5.94
N ARG A 94 11.52 -4.05 7.10
CA ARG A 94 11.28 -4.66 8.42
C ARG A 94 10.30 -3.82 9.23
N LEU A 95 9.40 -4.48 9.96
CA LEU A 95 8.40 -3.83 10.79
C LEU A 95 8.48 -4.32 12.23
N TYR A 96 8.29 -3.41 13.18
CA TYR A 96 7.99 -3.71 14.57
C TYR A 96 6.53 -3.39 14.84
N LEU A 97 5.79 -4.36 15.39
CA LEU A 97 4.35 -4.28 15.61
C LEU A 97 4.05 -4.47 17.09
N ARG A 98 3.25 -3.57 17.67
CA ARG A 98 2.73 -3.70 19.04
C ARG A 98 1.29 -3.23 19.10
N ARG A 99 0.36 -4.13 19.38
CA ARG A 99 -1.05 -3.75 19.62
C ARG A 99 -1.13 -2.92 20.90
N GLN A 100 -1.75 -1.75 20.84
CA GLN A 100 -1.91 -0.91 22.02
C GLN A 100 -3.01 -1.47 22.95
N PRO A 101 -2.86 -1.32 24.27
CA PRO A 101 -3.91 -1.67 25.21
C PRO A 101 -5.19 -0.89 24.90
N LYS A 102 -6.35 -1.52 25.11
CA LYS A 102 -7.64 -0.84 24.96
C LYS A 102 -7.72 0.28 25.99
N ALA A 103 -7.79 1.54 25.56
CA ALA A 103 -8.11 2.63 26.47
C ALA A 103 -9.50 2.40 27.07
N MET A 104 -9.67 2.58 28.38
CA MET A 104 -10.93 2.29 29.08
C MET A 104 -12.12 3.13 28.60
N ASP A 105 -11.90 4.22 27.87
CA ASP A 105 -12.93 5.24 27.62
C ASP A 105 -12.99 5.77 26.16
N GLY A 106 -12.46 5.02 25.18
CA GLY A 106 -12.39 5.48 23.79
C GLY A 106 -12.94 4.47 22.78
N GLY A 107 -14.09 4.78 22.16
CA GLY A 107 -14.67 4.01 21.05
C GLY A 107 -13.90 4.05 19.72
N GLY A 108 -12.63 4.45 19.75
CA GLY A 108 -11.76 4.52 18.57
C GLY A 108 -11.19 3.15 18.16
N ARG A 109 -10.64 3.07 16.94
CA ARG A 109 -9.85 1.91 16.50
C ARG A 109 -8.74 1.63 17.53
N GLN A 110 -8.63 0.38 17.98
CA GLN A 110 -7.46 -0.07 18.74
C GLN A 110 -6.22 0.13 17.87
N GLY A 111 -5.37 1.09 18.25
CA GLY A 111 -4.19 1.42 17.46
C GLY A 111 -3.18 0.27 17.44
N LEU A 112 -2.75 -0.14 16.25
CA LEU A 112 -1.51 -0.91 16.10
C LEU A 112 -0.36 0.09 16.08
N SER A 113 0.54 0.01 17.06
CA SER A 113 1.80 0.77 17.01
C SER A 113 2.73 0.07 16.03
N VAL A 114 3.15 0.80 14.99
CA VAL A 114 4.00 0.29 13.91
C VAL A 114 5.23 1.17 13.78
N ALA A 115 6.41 0.56 13.80
CA ALA A 115 7.63 1.19 13.29
C ALA A 115 8.09 0.40 12.05
N ALA A 116 8.48 1.08 10.99
CA ALA A 116 8.89 0.46 9.73
C ALA A 116 10.20 1.06 9.22
N GLN A 117 11.04 0.22 8.65
CA GLN A 117 12.32 0.62 8.06
C GLN A 117 12.56 -0.15 6.76
N VAL A 118 13.07 0.55 5.75
CA VAL A 118 13.60 -0.08 4.53
C VAL A 118 15.12 -0.04 4.57
N VAL A 119 15.76 -1.17 4.27
CA VAL A 119 17.20 -1.40 4.40
C VAL A 119 17.74 -1.91 3.07
N ARG A 120 18.94 -1.45 2.66
CA ARG A 120 19.65 -1.99 1.49
C ARG A 120 20.33 -3.31 1.86
N ILE A 121 20.30 -4.27 0.94
CA ILE A 121 21.08 -5.51 1.06
C ILE A 121 22.51 -5.32 0.56
#